data_AF-A0A9D5RC20-F1
#
_entry.id   AF-A0A9D5RC20-F1
#
_cell.length_a   1.000
_cell.length_b   1.000
_cell.length_c   1.000
_cell.angle_alpha   90.00
_cell.angle_beta   90.00
_cell.angle_gamma   90.00
#
_symmetry.space_group_name_H-M   'P 1'
#
loop_
_entity.id
_entity.type
_entity.pdbx_description
1 polymer ?
#
loop_
_entity_poly.entity_id
_entity_poly.type
_entity_poly.pdbx_seq_one_letter_code
_entity_poly.pdbx_strand_id
1 'polypeptide(L)'
;MRNLRNTAALVCALTFLFLRAVLVYPACAESSGVIHEIHTPRDLQAIADDPGGIWSLQEDLDLSGTDWVPIPFSGTLEGNGHALYNLTVRRPGTEPCPAKDGNLKDYQIAAAGLFSALRGATVRNLRIVGAQVQPECESHCFAAVLAGWSDQTLVQNVSVHGRVSLISYGIMAGTGGLIGYGNGTFDRCTARVEMIFEDRQLNQKCEQFMGGILACGIGTVTGCAVEVDGYDSCHGYVHNGGLVGMYYHCGQNASAGRVTDNTVTGRIRFFEDNKDRRAYCAGVIGEKLTKPGRLRNNRDYFTRDETRKTDQVLRPERCESPAVEETVVEAEGSHWGYTIHRCAGCGYTWTDRYTAP
;
A
#
# COMPACT_ATOMS: atom_id res chain seq x y z
N MET A 1 20.89 -76.73 50.35
CA MET A 1 19.48 -77.15 50.52
C MET A 1 18.61 -76.29 49.59
N ARG A 2 17.89 -76.93 48.65
CA ARG A 2 16.53 -76.61 48.12
C ARG A 2 16.06 -75.13 48.19
N ASN A 3 15.52 -74.44 47.19
CA ASN A 3 14.59 -74.79 46.10
C ASN A 3 14.38 -73.52 45.23
N LEU A 4 14.34 -73.63 43.90
CA LEU A 4 13.16 -73.47 43.01
C LEU A 4 12.24 -72.22 43.15
N ARG A 5 12.10 -71.53 42.00
CA ARG A 5 10.88 -71.09 41.28
C ARG A 5 10.35 -69.64 41.40
N ASN A 6 10.40 -69.00 40.23
CA ASN A 6 9.34 -68.27 39.49
C ASN A 6 8.59 -67.10 40.17
N THR A 7 8.62 -65.93 39.53
CA THR A 7 7.42 -65.32 38.88
C THR A 7 7.81 -64.11 38.03
N ALA A 8 7.02 -63.88 36.99
CA ALA A 8 7.25 -63.00 35.85
C ALA A 8 6.43 -61.70 35.93
N ALA A 9 6.61 -60.85 34.91
CA ALA A 9 5.82 -59.66 34.52
C ALA A 9 6.18 -58.36 35.27
N LEU A 10 6.24 -57.17 34.67
CA LEU A 10 5.68 -56.67 33.41
C LEU A 10 6.49 -55.42 33.00
N VAL A 11 7.05 -55.39 31.78
CA VAL A 11 7.64 -54.17 31.18
C VAL A 11 6.50 -53.41 30.49
N CYS A 12 6.13 -52.26 31.03
CA CYS A 12 5.16 -51.35 30.41
C CYS A 12 5.90 -50.46 29.40
N ALA A 13 5.85 -50.81 28.12
CA ALA A 13 6.33 -49.97 27.03
C ALA A 13 5.24 -48.95 26.67
N LEU A 14 5.43 -47.68 27.04
CA LEU A 14 4.62 -46.57 26.53
C LEU A 14 5.12 -46.20 25.12
N THR A 15 4.40 -46.65 24.10
CA THR A 15 4.52 -46.17 22.73
C THR A 15 3.85 -44.79 22.61
N PHE A 16 4.66 -43.74 22.53
CA PHE A 16 4.18 -42.40 22.14
C PHE A 16 3.85 -42.40 20.64
N LEU A 17 2.56 -42.45 20.30
CA LEU A 17 2.05 -42.13 18.98
C LEU A 17 2.08 -40.60 18.79
N PHE A 18 3.12 -40.08 18.15
CA PHE A 18 3.10 -38.70 17.64
C PHE A 18 2.25 -38.66 16.37
N LEU A 19 1.00 -38.21 16.51
CA LEU A 19 0.15 -37.84 15.39
C LEU A 19 0.71 -36.54 14.77
N ARG A 20 1.55 -36.66 13.73
CA ARG A 20 1.96 -35.52 12.92
C ARG A 20 0.75 -35.02 12.14
N ALA A 21 0.13 -33.94 12.61
CA ALA A 21 -0.70 -33.09 11.77
C ALA A 21 0.19 -32.53 10.67
N VAL A 22 0.09 -33.10 9.47
CA VAL A 22 0.68 -32.52 8.26
C VAL A 22 -0.11 -31.24 7.99
N LEU A 23 0.47 -30.10 8.33
CA LEU A 23 0.05 -28.81 7.79
C LEU A 23 0.21 -28.91 6.26
N VAL A 24 -0.91 -29.08 5.57
CA VAL A 24 -0.99 -28.88 4.13
C VAL A 24 -0.88 -27.37 3.92
N TYR A 25 0.35 -26.89 3.74
CA TYR A 25 0.54 -25.59 3.11
C TYR A 25 -0.02 -25.69 1.69
N PRO A 26 -0.82 -24.72 1.21
CA PRO A 26 -1.07 -24.65 -0.22
C PRO A 26 0.30 -24.58 -0.90
N ALA A 27 0.61 -25.59 -1.72
CA ALA A 27 1.78 -25.55 -2.56
C ALA A 27 1.70 -24.27 -3.40
N CYS A 28 2.78 -23.49 -3.45
CA CYS A 28 2.96 -22.55 -4.56
C CYS A 28 2.75 -23.35 -5.83
N ALA A 29 1.72 -23.03 -6.60
CA ALA A 29 1.58 -23.57 -7.94
C ALA A 29 2.89 -23.28 -8.68
N GLU A 30 3.51 -24.31 -9.25
CA GLU A 30 4.60 -24.09 -10.20
C GLU A 30 4.04 -23.24 -11.34
N SER A 31 4.64 -22.06 -11.57
CA SER A 31 4.28 -21.25 -12.73
C SER A 31 4.54 -22.08 -13.98
N SER A 32 3.55 -22.22 -14.85
CA SER A 32 3.62 -23.01 -16.09
C SER A 32 4.68 -22.52 -17.09
N GLY A 33 5.42 -21.45 -16.77
CA GLY A 33 6.36 -20.78 -17.65
C GLY A 33 5.68 -20.05 -18.82
N VAL A 34 4.35 -20.15 -18.93
CA VAL A 34 3.56 -19.46 -19.95
C VAL A 34 3.46 -17.99 -19.58
N ILE A 35 3.75 -17.13 -20.56
CA ILE A 35 3.59 -15.69 -20.43
C ILE A 35 2.21 -15.33 -20.99
N HIS A 36 1.39 -14.69 -20.16
CA HIS A 36 0.11 -14.12 -20.52
C HIS A 36 0.33 -12.68 -20.97
N GLU A 37 0.09 -12.41 -22.26
CA GLU A 37 0.19 -11.05 -22.80
C GLU A 37 -1.06 -10.25 -22.47
N ILE A 38 -0.89 -8.98 -22.10
CA ILE A 38 -1.96 -8.04 -21.80
C ILE A 38 -1.98 -6.97 -22.88
N HIS A 39 -3.01 -7.00 -23.72
CA HIS A 39 -3.25 -6.02 -24.79
C HIS A 39 -4.47 -5.14 -24.50
N THR A 40 -5.33 -5.56 -23.58
CA THR A 40 -6.58 -4.86 -23.26
C THR A 40 -6.84 -4.81 -21.75
N PRO A 41 -7.70 -3.88 -21.29
CA PRO A 41 -8.16 -3.88 -19.90
C PRO A 41 -8.79 -5.21 -19.45
N ARG A 42 -9.41 -5.94 -20.38
CA ARG A 42 -9.98 -7.26 -20.10
C ARG A 42 -8.92 -8.32 -19.83
N ASP A 43 -7.81 -8.29 -20.58
CA ASP A 43 -6.69 -9.20 -20.33
C ASP A 43 -6.07 -8.92 -18.96
N LEU A 44 -6.01 -7.64 -18.56
CA LEU A 44 -5.53 -7.24 -17.23
C LEU A 44 -6.45 -7.78 -16.12
N GLN A 45 -7.76 -7.77 -16.34
CA GLN A 45 -8.74 -8.35 -15.40
C GLN A 45 -8.60 -9.88 -15.29
N ALA A 46 -8.13 -10.57 -16.34
CA ALA A 46 -7.92 -12.01 -16.32
C ALA A 46 -6.80 -12.46 -15.35
N ILE A 47 -6.02 -11.53 -14.78
CA ILE A 47 -5.15 -11.81 -13.63
C ILE A 47 -5.92 -12.48 -12.49
N ALA A 48 -7.20 -12.15 -12.31
CA ALA A 48 -8.03 -12.78 -11.28
C ALA A 48 -8.22 -14.30 -11.49
N ASP A 49 -8.14 -14.77 -12.75
CA ASP A 49 -8.30 -16.19 -13.09
C ASP A 49 -6.99 -16.98 -12.92
N ASP A 50 -5.83 -16.33 -13.07
CA ASP A 50 -4.51 -16.89 -12.76
C ASP A 50 -3.59 -15.88 -12.02
N PRO A 51 -3.83 -15.67 -10.71
CA PRO A 51 -3.08 -14.69 -9.91
C PRO A 51 -1.63 -15.10 -9.65
N GLY A 52 -1.25 -16.35 -9.95
CA GLY A 52 0.12 -16.85 -9.86
C GLY A 52 0.89 -16.78 -11.19
N GLY A 53 0.22 -16.41 -12.28
CA GLY A 53 0.77 -16.39 -13.64
C GLY A 53 1.87 -15.38 -13.87
N ILE A 54 2.50 -15.49 -15.04
CA ILE A 54 3.47 -14.50 -15.54
C ILE A 54 2.75 -13.65 -16.57
N TRP A 55 2.63 -12.36 -16.29
CA TRP A 55 1.85 -11.40 -17.06
C TRP A 55 2.75 -10.32 -17.66
N SER A 56 2.52 -9.96 -18.91
CA SER A 56 3.38 -9.07 -19.68
C SER A 56 2.55 -8.03 -20.42
N LEU A 57 2.65 -6.77 -20.01
CA LEU A 57 1.95 -5.65 -20.65
C LEU A 57 2.58 -5.34 -22.01
N GLN A 58 1.76 -5.26 -23.06
CA GLN A 58 2.21 -5.04 -24.44
C GLN A 58 1.90 -3.63 -24.97
N GLU A 59 0.98 -2.92 -24.31
CA GLU A 59 0.50 -1.61 -24.75
C GLU A 59 0.14 -0.72 -23.54
N ASP A 60 0.06 0.59 -23.76
CA ASP A 60 -0.49 1.51 -22.76
C ASP A 60 -2.03 1.33 -22.72
N LEU A 61 -2.61 1.10 -21.54
CA LEU A 61 -4.03 0.76 -21.39
C LEU A 61 -4.83 1.84 -20.65
N ASP A 62 -5.86 2.35 -21.31
CA ASP A 62 -6.87 3.20 -20.67
C ASP A 62 -7.81 2.34 -19.82
N LEU A 63 -7.88 2.62 -18.53
CA LEU A 63 -8.79 1.98 -17.59
C LEU A 63 -10.02 2.85 -17.31
N SER A 64 -10.20 3.97 -18.02
CA SER A 64 -11.39 4.81 -17.91
C SER A 64 -12.67 4.00 -18.13
N GLY A 65 -13.72 4.31 -17.37
CA GLY A 65 -15.00 3.58 -17.42
C GLY A 65 -14.98 2.16 -16.85
N THR A 66 -13.82 1.64 -16.42
CA THR A 66 -13.72 0.33 -15.78
C THR A 66 -14.05 0.45 -14.29
N ASP A 67 -15.06 -0.30 -13.83
CA ASP A 67 -15.33 -0.49 -12.40
C ASP A 67 -14.33 -1.50 -11.83
N TRP A 68 -13.15 -1.00 -11.44
CA TRP A 68 -12.04 -1.84 -11.02
C TRP A 68 -12.30 -2.47 -9.66
N VAL A 69 -12.17 -3.80 -9.60
CA VAL A 69 -12.15 -4.58 -8.36
C VAL A 69 -10.69 -4.95 -8.07
N PRO A 70 -10.11 -4.54 -6.93
CA PRO A 70 -8.75 -4.91 -6.57
C PRO A 70 -8.55 -6.43 -6.54
N ILE A 71 -7.44 -6.89 -7.13
CA ILE A 71 -7.16 -8.32 -7.35
C ILE A 71 -6.02 -8.78 -6.41
N PRO A 72 -6.12 -9.94 -5.73
CA PRO A 72 -4.96 -10.54 -5.08
C PRO A 72 -4.00 -11.13 -6.10
N PHE A 73 -2.70 -10.88 -5.97
CA PHE A 73 -1.70 -11.28 -6.94
C PHE A 73 -0.44 -11.86 -6.27
N SER A 74 0.07 -12.95 -6.81
CA SER A 74 1.28 -13.64 -6.34
C SER A 74 2.28 -13.96 -7.46
N GLY A 75 1.94 -13.60 -8.70
CA GLY A 75 2.73 -13.88 -9.88
C GLY A 75 3.78 -12.81 -10.20
N THR A 76 4.14 -12.73 -11.48
CA THR A 76 5.01 -11.68 -12.03
C THR A 76 4.24 -10.81 -13.00
N LEU A 77 4.25 -9.49 -12.81
CA LEU A 77 3.77 -8.51 -13.78
C LEU A 77 4.97 -7.73 -14.31
N GLU A 78 5.25 -7.92 -15.58
CA GLU A 78 6.23 -7.14 -16.34
C GLU A 78 5.49 -6.07 -17.14
N GLY A 79 5.71 -4.80 -16.79
CA GLY A 79 5.08 -3.67 -17.47
C GLY A 79 5.73 -3.31 -18.81
N ASN A 80 6.95 -3.80 -19.11
CA ASN A 80 7.71 -3.50 -20.34
C ASN A 80 7.84 -2.00 -20.66
N GLY A 81 7.73 -1.13 -19.65
CA GLY A 81 7.73 0.32 -19.80
C GLY A 81 6.38 0.92 -20.20
N HIS A 82 5.33 0.12 -20.37
CA HIS A 82 3.97 0.58 -20.66
C HIS A 82 3.25 1.14 -19.43
N ALA A 83 2.14 1.84 -19.70
CA ALA A 83 1.34 2.51 -18.70
C ALA A 83 -0.07 1.93 -18.56
N LEU A 84 -0.55 1.83 -17.33
CA LEU A 84 -1.98 1.77 -17.01
C LEU A 84 -2.43 3.18 -16.64
N TYR A 85 -3.49 3.71 -17.25
CA TYR A 85 -3.92 5.07 -16.96
C TYR A 85 -5.42 5.19 -16.68
N ASN A 86 -5.81 6.26 -15.98
CA ASN A 86 -7.19 6.52 -15.53
C ASN A 86 -7.81 5.43 -14.63
N LEU A 87 -6.99 4.66 -13.92
CA LEU A 87 -7.45 3.67 -12.94
C LEU A 87 -8.37 4.33 -11.90
N THR A 88 -9.57 3.78 -11.68
CA THR A 88 -10.48 4.21 -10.61
C THR A 88 -10.82 3.04 -9.70
N VAL A 89 -10.51 3.17 -8.40
CA VAL A 89 -10.79 2.16 -7.37
C VAL A 89 -11.68 2.78 -6.30
N ARG A 90 -12.91 2.28 -6.14
CA ARG A 90 -13.90 2.85 -5.19
C ARG A 90 -14.15 1.99 -3.96
N ARG A 91 -13.58 0.79 -3.92
CA ARG A 91 -13.81 -0.22 -2.90
C ARG A 91 -12.56 -1.08 -2.71
N PRO A 92 -12.33 -1.60 -1.51
CA PRO A 92 -11.25 -2.56 -1.28
C PRO A 92 -11.55 -3.90 -1.95
N GLY A 93 -10.52 -4.76 -2.02
CA GLY A 93 -10.69 -6.18 -2.29
C GLY A 93 -11.53 -6.86 -1.21
N THR A 94 -12.03 -8.05 -1.54
CA THR A 94 -12.99 -8.78 -0.68
C THR A 94 -12.30 -9.61 0.41
N GLU A 95 -11.02 -9.93 0.23
CA GLU A 95 -10.27 -10.77 1.13
C GLU A 95 -9.62 -9.96 2.26
N PRO A 96 -9.72 -10.43 3.51
CA PRO A 96 -9.06 -9.78 4.62
C PRO A 96 -7.55 -10.05 4.56
N CYS A 97 -6.75 -9.02 4.84
CA CYS A 97 -5.31 -9.12 4.93
C CYS A 97 -4.84 -9.02 6.39
N PRO A 98 -3.89 -9.85 6.83
CA PRO A 98 -3.38 -9.79 8.19
C PRO A 98 -2.51 -8.55 8.38
N ALA A 99 -2.71 -7.86 9.51
CA ALA A 99 -1.89 -6.74 9.93
C ALA A 99 -1.64 -6.79 11.44
N LYS A 100 -0.55 -6.15 11.87
CA LYS A 100 -0.21 -5.90 13.27
C LYS A 100 0.12 -4.43 13.49
N ASP A 101 -0.38 -3.89 14.60
CA ASP A 101 0.05 -2.57 15.07
C ASP A 101 1.41 -2.65 15.77
N GLY A 102 1.89 -1.51 16.25
CA GLY A 102 3.16 -1.42 16.98
C GLY A 102 3.21 -2.23 18.27
N ASN A 103 2.06 -2.56 18.86
CA ASN A 103 1.93 -3.36 20.07
C ASN A 103 1.76 -4.86 19.77
N LEU A 104 1.99 -5.27 18.52
CA LEU A 104 1.83 -6.65 18.04
C LEU A 104 0.38 -7.18 18.10
N LYS A 105 -0.62 -6.31 18.25
CA LYS A 105 -2.02 -6.74 18.22
C LYS A 105 -2.42 -7.08 16.79
N ASP A 106 -3.11 -8.21 16.62
CA ASP A 106 -3.59 -8.70 15.33
C ASP A 106 -4.84 -7.95 14.85
N TYR A 107 -4.86 -7.67 13.55
CA TYR A 107 -5.96 -7.06 12.82
C TYR A 107 -6.19 -7.81 11.50
N GLN A 108 -7.42 -7.73 11.02
CA GLN A 108 -7.78 -8.04 9.63
C GLN A 108 -8.14 -6.73 8.96
N ILE A 109 -7.42 -6.37 7.90
CA ILE A 109 -7.62 -5.13 7.16
C ILE A 109 -8.21 -5.39 5.78
N ALA A 110 -9.05 -4.49 5.32
CA ALA A 110 -9.39 -4.34 3.92
C ALA A 110 -8.23 -3.64 3.18
N ALA A 111 -8.05 -3.96 1.89
CA ALA A 111 -6.92 -3.47 1.10
C ALA A 111 -7.39 -3.01 -0.28
N ALA A 112 -6.99 -1.80 -0.69
CA ALA A 112 -7.41 -1.18 -1.96
C ALA A 112 -6.22 -0.70 -2.80
N GLY A 113 -6.33 -0.86 -4.12
CA GLY A 113 -5.35 -0.43 -5.12
C GLY A 113 -5.60 -1.12 -6.45
N LEU A 114 -4.64 -1.06 -7.39
CA LEU A 114 -4.65 -1.93 -8.57
C LEU A 114 -4.77 -3.40 -8.12
N PHE A 115 -3.94 -3.78 -7.15
CA PHE A 115 -4.06 -5.04 -6.43
C PHE A 115 -4.61 -4.79 -5.03
N SER A 116 -5.37 -5.73 -4.50
CA SER A 116 -5.70 -5.75 -3.07
C SER A 116 -4.48 -6.19 -2.26
N ALA A 117 -3.88 -7.32 -2.65
CA ALA A 117 -2.76 -7.93 -1.95
C ALA A 117 -1.68 -8.45 -2.91
N LEU A 118 -0.42 -8.17 -2.60
CA LEU A 118 0.75 -8.75 -3.27
C LEU A 118 1.43 -9.78 -2.37
N ARG A 119 1.55 -11.05 -2.81
CA ARG A 119 2.09 -12.16 -1.99
C ARG A 119 3.24 -12.87 -2.71
N GLY A 120 4.47 -12.63 -2.31
CA GLY A 120 5.64 -13.15 -3.04
C GLY A 120 5.72 -12.64 -4.48
N ALA A 121 4.95 -11.60 -4.81
CA ALA A 121 4.76 -11.13 -6.17
C ALA A 121 5.96 -10.32 -6.65
N THR A 122 6.08 -10.20 -7.96
CA THR A 122 7.05 -9.33 -8.61
C THR A 122 6.35 -8.39 -9.58
N VAL A 123 6.53 -7.08 -9.42
CA VAL A 123 6.01 -6.05 -10.34
C VAL A 123 7.17 -5.20 -10.82
N ARG A 124 7.37 -5.12 -12.14
CA ARG A 124 8.49 -4.38 -12.73
C ARG A 124 8.09 -3.49 -13.90
N ASN A 125 8.86 -2.42 -14.11
CA ASN A 125 8.83 -1.56 -15.31
C ASN A 125 7.41 -1.09 -15.70
N LEU A 126 6.61 -0.72 -14.71
CA LEU A 126 5.21 -0.34 -14.88
C LEU A 126 5.01 1.15 -14.57
N ARG A 127 4.19 1.82 -15.38
CA ARG A 127 3.71 3.18 -15.09
C ARG A 127 2.22 3.13 -14.75
N ILE A 128 1.79 3.81 -13.71
CA ILE A 128 0.37 4.04 -13.41
C ILE A 128 0.13 5.54 -13.40
N VAL A 129 -0.74 6.04 -14.30
CA VAL A 129 -0.90 7.48 -14.54
C VAL A 129 -2.35 7.92 -14.30
N GLY A 130 -2.54 8.93 -13.45
CA GLY A 130 -3.85 9.51 -13.20
C GLY A 130 -4.78 8.59 -12.39
N ALA A 131 -4.21 7.76 -11.51
CA ALA A 131 -5.00 6.87 -10.66
C ALA A 131 -5.86 7.63 -9.65
N GLN A 132 -7.06 7.12 -9.39
CA GLN A 132 -8.01 7.61 -8.39
C GLN A 132 -8.42 6.46 -7.47
N VAL A 133 -7.70 6.28 -6.37
CA VAL A 133 -8.01 5.27 -5.35
C VAL A 133 -8.77 5.94 -4.22
N GLN A 134 -10.08 5.75 -4.19
CA GLN A 134 -11.01 6.48 -3.33
C GLN A 134 -11.99 5.55 -2.57
N PRO A 135 -11.50 4.57 -1.78
CA PRO A 135 -12.38 3.71 -1.00
C PRO A 135 -12.92 4.40 0.25
N GLU A 136 -14.16 4.04 0.61
CA GLU A 136 -14.73 4.22 1.94
C GLU A 136 -14.83 2.84 2.60
N CYS A 137 -14.25 2.68 3.79
CA CYS A 137 -14.14 1.39 4.46
C CYS A 137 -14.75 1.42 5.87
N GLU A 138 -15.73 0.55 6.12
CA GLU A 138 -16.35 0.33 7.45
C GLU A 138 -15.40 -0.33 8.46
N SER A 139 -14.31 -0.93 8.00
CA SER A 139 -13.33 -1.67 8.80
C SER A 139 -11.94 -1.05 8.70
N HIS A 140 -10.96 -1.66 9.38
CA HIS A 140 -9.54 -1.32 9.22
C HIS A 140 -9.16 -1.38 7.74
N CYS A 141 -8.49 -0.37 7.20
CA CYS A 141 -8.34 -0.26 5.75
C CYS A 141 -7.02 0.38 5.34
N PHE A 142 -6.36 -0.18 4.33
CA PHE A 142 -5.19 0.43 3.72
C PHE A 142 -5.39 0.58 2.22
N ALA A 143 -5.12 1.77 1.70
CA ALA A 143 -5.28 2.10 0.30
C ALA A 143 -3.98 2.61 -0.28
N ALA A 144 -3.63 2.18 -1.50
CA ALA A 144 -2.51 2.73 -2.25
C ALA A 144 -2.72 2.57 -3.75
N VAL A 145 -1.92 3.24 -4.58
CA VAL A 145 -2.08 3.12 -6.05
C VAL A 145 -1.78 1.70 -6.53
N LEU A 146 -0.66 1.12 -6.10
CA LEU A 146 -0.28 -0.22 -6.54
C LEU A 146 -1.00 -1.31 -5.73
N ALA A 147 -0.85 -1.34 -4.40
CA ALA A 147 -1.54 -2.33 -3.57
C ALA A 147 -1.80 -1.88 -2.13
N GLY A 148 -2.98 -2.21 -1.60
CA GLY A 148 -3.29 -1.94 -0.20
C GLY A 148 -2.45 -2.78 0.77
N TRP A 149 -2.00 -3.97 0.36
CA TRP A 149 -1.20 -4.87 1.19
C TRP A 149 -0.10 -5.58 0.39
N SER A 150 1.06 -5.83 1.01
CA SER A 150 2.14 -6.63 0.42
C SER A 150 2.86 -7.53 1.42
N ASP A 151 3.38 -8.66 0.95
CA ASP A 151 4.28 -9.54 1.70
C ASP A 151 5.28 -10.19 0.76
N GLN A 152 6.54 -10.17 1.17
CA GLN A 152 7.68 -10.72 0.42
C GLN A 152 7.70 -10.30 -1.05
N THR A 153 7.24 -9.09 -1.34
CA THR A 153 7.02 -8.61 -2.71
C THR A 153 8.22 -7.82 -3.21
N LEU A 154 8.52 -7.94 -4.51
CA LEU A 154 9.47 -7.09 -5.22
C LEU A 154 8.73 -6.12 -6.13
N VAL A 155 8.95 -4.82 -5.93
CA VAL A 155 8.49 -3.76 -6.83
C VAL A 155 9.72 -3.00 -7.32
N GLN A 156 9.94 -2.98 -8.62
CA GLN A 156 11.16 -2.41 -9.19
C GLN A 156 10.88 -1.58 -10.44
N ASN A 157 11.45 -0.38 -10.51
CA ASN A 157 11.26 0.52 -11.66
C ASN A 157 9.76 0.77 -11.95
N VAL A 158 8.98 0.99 -10.90
CA VAL A 158 7.54 1.30 -11.01
C VAL A 158 7.33 2.78 -10.69
N SER A 159 6.52 3.45 -11.50
CA SER A 159 6.10 4.84 -11.24
C SER A 159 4.59 4.93 -11.08
N VAL A 160 4.15 5.68 -10.06
CA VAL A 160 2.73 5.94 -9.80
C VAL A 160 2.47 7.44 -9.75
N HIS A 161 1.41 7.87 -10.42
CA HIS A 161 0.88 9.22 -10.39
C HIS A 161 -0.62 9.18 -10.15
N GLY A 162 -1.11 9.91 -9.14
CA GLY A 162 -2.55 9.98 -8.88
C GLY A 162 -2.91 10.45 -7.48
N ARG A 163 -4.14 10.16 -7.09
CA ARG A 163 -4.73 10.50 -5.79
C ARG A 163 -5.14 9.23 -5.04
N VAL A 164 -4.83 9.19 -3.75
CA VAL A 164 -5.29 8.16 -2.81
C VAL A 164 -6.08 8.86 -1.71
N SER A 165 -7.39 8.65 -1.66
CA SER A 165 -8.30 9.24 -0.68
C SER A 165 -9.03 8.14 0.09
N LEU A 166 -8.69 7.93 1.36
CA LEU A 166 -9.30 6.91 2.21
C LEU A 166 -10.20 7.56 3.27
N ILE A 167 -11.46 7.16 3.29
CA ILE A 167 -12.38 7.39 4.42
C ILE A 167 -12.47 6.08 5.20
N SER A 168 -12.15 6.10 6.49
CA SER A 168 -12.08 4.90 7.34
C SER A 168 -12.90 5.05 8.61
N TYR A 169 -13.69 4.01 8.93
CA TYR A 169 -14.36 3.85 10.23
C TYR A 169 -13.65 2.83 11.15
N GLY A 170 -12.57 2.21 10.66
CA GLY A 170 -11.69 1.36 11.45
C GLY A 170 -10.65 2.14 12.25
N ILE A 171 -10.17 1.53 13.34
CA ILE A 171 -9.16 2.12 14.25
C ILE A 171 -7.71 1.82 13.83
N MET A 172 -7.49 1.27 12.63
CA MET A 172 -6.16 1.02 12.08
C MET A 172 -6.25 1.16 10.58
N ALA A 173 -5.66 2.21 10.02
CA ALA A 173 -5.84 2.51 8.61
C ALA A 173 -4.72 3.39 8.05
N GLY A 174 -4.58 3.43 6.72
CA GLY A 174 -3.54 4.25 6.13
C GLY A 174 -3.55 4.37 4.61
N THR A 175 -2.77 5.33 4.13
CA THR A 175 -2.62 5.64 2.71
C THR A 175 -1.17 5.52 2.27
N GLY A 176 -0.95 4.75 1.21
CA GLY A 176 0.34 4.57 0.58
C GLY A 176 0.37 5.16 -0.82
N GLY A 177 1.51 5.66 -1.29
CA GLY A 177 1.65 5.94 -2.73
C GLY A 177 1.73 4.64 -3.54
N LEU A 178 2.69 3.75 -3.22
CA LEU A 178 2.74 2.41 -3.80
C LEU A 178 2.02 1.37 -2.94
N ILE A 179 2.41 1.21 -1.68
CA ILE A 179 1.93 0.14 -0.79
C ILE A 179 1.29 0.71 0.48
N GLY A 180 0.13 0.18 0.86
CA GLY A 180 -0.54 0.50 2.12
C GLY A 180 0.14 -0.13 3.33
N TYR A 181 0.09 -1.46 3.46
CA TYR A 181 0.65 -2.18 4.61
C TYR A 181 1.52 -3.37 4.19
N GLY A 182 2.57 -3.66 4.96
CA GLY A 182 3.21 -4.97 4.96
C GLY A 182 4.71 -4.92 4.69
N ASN A 183 5.23 -5.80 3.82
CA ASN A 183 6.65 -5.86 3.55
C ASN A 183 7.03 -6.12 2.09
N GLY A 184 8.24 -5.70 1.74
CA GLY A 184 8.78 -5.89 0.39
C GLY A 184 10.09 -5.15 0.11
N THR A 185 10.55 -5.28 -1.13
CA THR A 185 11.64 -4.51 -1.72
C THR A 185 11.07 -3.55 -2.74
N PHE A 186 11.36 -2.27 -2.59
CA PHE A 186 10.91 -1.16 -3.42
C PHE A 186 12.16 -0.47 -3.98
N ASP A 187 12.53 -0.81 -5.20
CA ASP A 187 13.77 -0.38 -5.84
C ASP A 187 13.50 0.56 -7.01
N ARG A 188 14.12 1.75 -7.00
CA ARG A 188 14.02 2.72 -8.10
C ARG A 188 12.59 3.06 -8.49
N CYS A 189 11.71 3.19 -7.49
CA CYS A 189 10.31 3.53 -7.70
C CYS A 189 10.07 5.04 -7.59
N THR A 190 9.08 5.55 -8.32
CA THR A 190 8.66 6.96 -8.23
C THR A 190 7.21 7.05 -7.80
N ALA A 191 6.89 7.95 -6.88
CA ALA A 191 5.50 8.23 -6.50
C ALA A 191 5.25 9.74 -6.48
N ARG A 192 4.31 10.21 -7.30
CA ARG A 192 3.79 11.57 -7.25
C ARG A 192 2.32 11.49 -6.88
N VAL A 193 2.02 11.73 -5.61
CA VAL A 193 0.71 11.37 -5.04
C VAL A 193 0.14 12.47 -4.18
N GLU A 194 -1.14 12.76 -4.42
CA GLU A 194 -1.97 13.48 -3.46
C GLU A 194 -2.67 12.46 -2.55
N MET A 195 -2.43 12.56 -1.24
CA MET A 195 -2.94 11.57 -0.27
C MET A 195 -3.88 12.24 0.71
N ILE A 196 -5.08 11.69 0.87
CA ILE A 196 -6.11 12.22 1.77
C ILE A 196 -6.54 11.08 2.69
N PHE A 197 -6.47 11.29 4.00
CA PHE A 197 -6.98 10.38 4.99
C PHE A 197 -8.00 11.06 5.89
N GLU A 198 -9.13 10.40 6.09
CA GLU A 198 -10.24 10.87 6.88
C GLU A 198 -10.69 9.78 7.87
N ASP A 199 -10.39 10.01 9.14
CA ASP A 199 -10.87 9.17 10.24
C ASP A 199 -12.30 9.55 10.63
N ARG A 200 -13.22 8.63 10.41
CA ARG A 200 -14.63 8.76 10.82
C ARG A 200 -14.98 7.97 12.08
N GLN A 201 -14.00 7.30 12.69
CA GLN A 201 -14.18 6.64 13.97
C GLN A 201 -13.95 7.62 15.14
N LEU A 202 -14.94 8.46 15.43
CA LEU A 202 -14.77 9.53 16.43
C LEU A 202 -14.74 9.06 17.90
N ASN A 203 -15.14 7.82 18.17
CA ASN A 203 -15.30 7.31 19.53
C ASN A 203 -14.12 6.44 20.00
N GLN A 204 -13.19 6.10 19.10
CA GLN A 204 -12.04 5.27 19.40
C GLN A 204 -10.82 5.81 18.65
N LYS A 205 -9.67 5.81 19.33
CA LYS A 205 -8.43 6.33 18.75
C LYS A 205 -7.99 5.46 17.57
N CYS A 206 -7.88 6.07 16.40
CA CYS A 206 -7.31 5.42 15.22
C CYS A 206 -5.77 5.41 15.28
N GLU A 207 -5.14 4.34 14.81
CA GLU A 207 -3.73 4.30 14.44
C GLU A 207 -3.63 4.52 12.92
N GLN A 208 -3.25 5.73 12.52
CA GLN A 208 -3.21 6.18 11.14
C GLN A 208 -1.78 6.10 10.58
N PHE A 209 -1.63 5.72 9.30
CA PHE A 209 -0.33 5.68 8.63
C PHE A 209 -0.37 6.33 7.24
N MET A 210 0.64 7.12 6.89
CA MET A 210 0.78 7.68 5.53
C MET A 210 2.23 7.59 5.04
N GLY A 211 2.43 7.13 3.80
CA GLY A 211 3.77 7.05 3.21
C GLY A 211 3.77 7.03 1.69
N GLY A 212 4.58 7.87 1.05
CA GLY A 212 4.61 7.93 -0.42
C GLY A 212 5.09 6.65 -1.10
N ILE A 213 5.87 5.80 -0.43
CA ILE A 213 6.17 4.43 -0.90
C ILE A 213 5.40 3.39 -0.10
N LEU A 214 5.49 3.44 1.23
CA LEU A 214 4.90 2.45 2.15
C LEU A 214 4.24 3.15 3.34
N ALA A 215 2.94 2.95 3.57
CA ALA A 215 2.30 3.57 4.74
C ALA A 215 2.78 2.93 6.05
N CYS A 216 2.76 1.59 6.16
CA CYS A 216 3.22 0.91 7.37
C CYS A 216 3.87 -0.44 7.09
N GLY A 217 4.99 -0.73 7.77
CA GLY A 217 5.59 -2.06 7.84
C GLY A 217 7.11 -2.08 7.63
N ILE A 218 7.63 -3.10 6.94
CA ILE A 218 9.08 -3.32 6.73
C ILE A 218 9.41 -3.24 5.25
N GLY A 219 10.18 -2.24 4.84
CA GLY A 219 10.62 -2.10 3.45
C GLY A 219 12.14 -2.11 3.29
N THR A 220 12.62 -2.71 2.20
CA THR A 220 13.87 -2.27 1.57
C THR A 220 13.53 -1.23 0.53
N VAL A 221 13.61 0.06 0.89
CA VAL A 221 13.27 1.20 0.03
C VAL A 221 14.56 1.87 -0.44
N THR A 222 14.91 1.67 -1.71
CA THR A 222 16.21 2.10 -2.26
C THR A 222 16.05 2.86 -3.56
N GLY A 223 16.70 4.02 -3.66
CA GLY A 223 16.75 4.80 -4.91
C GLY A 223 15.40 5.34 -5.35
N CYS A 224 14.43 5.47 -4.44
CA CYS A 224 13.08 5.95 -4.76
C CYS A 224 12.98 7.48 -4.72
N ALA A 225 12.08 8.04 -5.53
CA ALA A 225 11.76 9.46 -5.55
C ALA A 225 10.28 9.68 -5.25
N VAL A 226 9.98 10.57 -4.30
CA VAL A 226 8.60 10.88 -3.91
C VAL A 226 8.33 12.39 -3.93
N GLU A 227 7.18 12.74 -4.49
CA GLU A 227 6.51 14.03 -4.33
C GLU A 227 5.13 13.76 -3.71
N VAL A 228 4.94 14.23 -2.47
CA VAL A 228 3.69 14.03 -1.72
C VAL A 228 2.99 15.37 -1.48
N ASP A 229 1.68 15.44 -1.73
CA ASP A 229 0.80 16.44 -1.12
C ASP A 229 -0.24 15.73 -0.24
N GLY A 230 0.05 15.63 1.05
CA GLY A 230 -0.75 14.84 1.99
C GLY A 230 -1.66 15.68 2.88
N TYR A 231 -2.83 15.13 3.19
CA TYR A 231 -3.84 15.69 4.08
C TYR A 231 -4.34 14.59 5.01
N ASP A 232 -4.16 14.75 6.31
CA ASP A 232 -4.48 13.71 7.28
C ASP A 232 -5.30 14.25 8.45
N SER A 233 -6.54 13.74 8.56
CA SER A 233 -7.52 14.10 9.57
C SER A 233 -7.75 12.92 10.49
N CYS A 234 -6.95 12.79 11.55
CA CYS A 234 -6.96 11.63 12.44
C CYS A 234 -7.48 11.97 13.84
N HIS A 235 -8.43 11.17 14.35
CA HIS A 235 -8.91 11.23 15.72
C HIS A 235 -8.20 10.16 16.57
N GLY A 236 -6.86 10.19 16.58
CA GLY A 236 -6.06 9.15 17.20
C GLY A 236 -4.57 9.44 17.21
N TYR A 237 -3.79 8.65 16.46
CA TYR A 237 -2.34 8.78 16.37
C TYR A 237 -1.92 8.79 14.91
N VAL A 238 -1.14 9.79 14.53
CA VAL A 238 -0.64 9.91 13.15
C VAL A 238 0.81 9.43 13.02
N HIS A 239 1.07 8.71 11.92
CA HIS A 239 2.37 8.14 11.58
C HIS A 239 2.72 8.47 10.12
N ASN A 240 2.99 9.75 9.89
CA ASN A 240 3.11 10.31 8.55
C ASN A 240 4.58 10.42 8.11
N GLY A 241 4.91 9.76 7.02
CA GLY A 241 6.21 9.87 6.36
C GLY A 241 6.04 10.38 4.96
N GLY A 242 6.92 11.26 4.52
CA GLY A 242 6.99 11.55 3.09
C GLY A 242 7.32 10.30 2.25
N LEU A 243 8.24 9.44 2.73
CA LEU A 243 8.57 8.15 2.08
C LEU A 243 7.89 6.95 2.74
N VAL A 244 8.09 6.77 4.06
CA VAL A 244 7.51 5.64 4.83
C VAL A 244 6.80 6.17 6.08
N GLY A 245 5.54 5.80 6.29
CA GLY A 245 4.77 6.26 7.46
C GLY A 245 5.33 5.74 8.77
N MET A 246 4.96 4.51 9.14
CA MET A 246 5.59 3.80 10.24
C MET A 246 6.49 2.67 9.73
N TYR A 247 7.78 2.74 10.07
CA TYR A 247 8.70 1.63 9.88
C TYR A 247 8.69 0.74 11.11
N TYR A 248 8.16 -0.48 10.95
CA TYR A 248 7.91 -1.40 12.04
C TYR A 248 8.11 -2.85 11.63
N HIS A 249 8.58 -3.67 12.57
CA HIS A 249 8.92 -5.07 12.38
C HIS A 249 8.09 -6.00 13.26
N CYS A 250 7.21 -6.82 12.68
CA CYS A 250 6.46 -7.83 13.42
C CYS A 250 7.21 -9.18 13.45
N GLY A 251 7.78 -9.56 14.60
CA GLY A 251 8.39 -10.88 14.85
C GLY A 251 9.92 -10.84 14.95
N GLN A 252 10.57 -11.81 15.60
CA GLN A 252 12.02 -11.77 15.88
C GLN A 252 12.93 -12.18 14.70
N ASN A 253 12.36 -12.57 13.54
CA ASN A 253 13.09 -13.28 12.48
C ASN A 253 13.06 -12.65 11.08
N ALA A 254 12.34 -11.55 10.85
CA ALA A 254 12.47 -10.90 9.55
C ALA A 254 13.81 -10.11 9.52
N SER A 255 14.47 -10.06 8.38
CA SER A 255 15.70 -9.27 8.27
C SER A 255 15.36 -7.78 8.30
N ALA A 256 16.16 -6.98 9.01
CA ALA A 256 15.96 -5.53 9.01
C ALA A 256 16.23 -4.99 7.59
N GLY A 257 15.18 -4.48 6.94
CA GLY A 257 15.27 -3.79 5.65
C GLY A 257 16.17 -2.55 5.70
N ARG A 258 16.26 -1.83 4.59
CA ARG A 258 17.07 -0.61 4.46
C ARG A 258 16.29 0.51 3.79
N VAL A 259 16.59 1.74 4.16
CA VAL A 259 16.01 2.94 3.57
C VAL A 259 17.16 3.84 3.12
N THR A 260 17.55 3.74 1.85
CA THR A 260 18.75 4.39 1.34
C THR A 260 18.60 5.06 -0.01
N ASP A 261 19.33 6.14 -0.21
CA ASP A 261 19.48 6.80 -1.51
C ASP A 261 18.17 7.35 -2.09
N ASN A 262 17.19 7.66 -1.23
CA ASN A 262 15.88 8.15 -1.63
C ASN A 262 15.84 9.68 -1.69
N THR A 263 14.87 10.24 -2.41
CA THR A 263 14.57 11.67 -2.41
C THR A 263 13.10 11.89 -2.10
N VAL A 264 12.82 12.80 -1.17
CA VAL A 264 11.46 13.15 -0.74
C VAL A 264 11.26 14.65 -0.90
N THR A 265 10.14 15.03 -1.50
CA THR A 265 9.70 16.41 -1.68
C THR A 265 8.22 16.54 -1.35
N GLY A 266 7.73 17.76 -1.21
CA GLY A 266 6.31 18.04 -0.98
C GLY A 266 6.00 18.26 0.50
N ARG A 267 4.77 17.97 0.92
CA ARG A 267 4.29 18.26 2.27
C ARG A 267 3.24 17.28 2.75
N ILE A 268 3.07 17.20 4.07
CA ILE A 268 1.86 16.63 4.68
C ILE A 268 1.31 17.66 5.65
N ARG A 269 0.04 18.01 5.44
CA ARG A 269 -0.76 18.78 6.38
C ARG A 269 -1.63 17.83 7.21
N PHE A 270 -1.60 17.94 8.52
CA PHE A 270 -2.31 16.99 9.37
C PHE A 270 -2.80 17.60 10.68
N PHE A 271 -3.79 16.95 11.29
CA PHE A 271 -4.09 17.08 12.71
C PHE A 271 -4.15 15.72 13.37
N GLU A 272 -3.97 15.75 14.68
CA GLU A 272 -4.24 14.62 15.56
C GLU A 272 -5.18 15.10 16.67
N ASP A 273 -6.38 14.53 16.76
CA ASP A 273 -7.30 14.79 17.86
C ASP A 273 -7.13 13.74 18.97
N ASN A 274 -6.10 13.94 19.78
CA ASN A 274 -5.79 13.11 20.94
C ASN A 274 -5.04 13.91 22.02
N LYS A 275 -5.18 13.48 23.28
CA LYS A 275 -4.58 14.15 24.45
C LYS A 275 -3.41 13.40 25.09
N ASP A 276 -3.13 12.16 24.65
CA ASP A 276 -2.17 11.28 25.34
C ASP A 276 -0.71 11.56 24.97
N ARG A 277 -0.41 11.49 23.67
CA ARG A 277 0.89 11.79 23.05
C ARG A 277 0.62 12.48 21.72
N ARG A 278 1.67 12.91 21.03
CA ARG A 278 1.57 13.60 19.74
C ARG A 278 2.27 12.82 18.65
N ALA A 279 1.60 12.75 17.51
CA ALA A 279 2.04 12.63 16.13
C ALA A 279 3.53 12.49 15.81
N TYR A 280 3.81 11.59 14.88
CA TYR A 280 5.07 11.53 14.17
C TYR A 280 4.87 11.94 12.72
N CYS A 281 5.52 13.03 12.31
CA CYS A 281 5.56 13.42 10.92
C CYS A 281 6.97 13.88 10.51
N ALA A 282 7.56 13.21 9.51
CA ALA A 282 8.89 13.52 9.00
C ALA A 282 9.01 13.14 7.52
N GLY A 283 9.97 13.70 6.79
CA GLY A 283 10.07 13.45 5.35
C GLY A 283 10.46 12.02 5.00
N VAL A 284 11.49 11.46 5.64
CA VAL A 284 11.93 10.09 5.29
C VAL A 284 11.09 9.01 5.98
N ILE A 285 11.07 8.96 7.32
CA ILE A 285 10.25 7.99 8.05
C ILE A 285 9.51 8.74 9.14
N GLY A 286 8.18 8.65 9.15
CA GLY A 286 7.33 9.26 10.18
C GLY A 286 7.67 8.72 11.56
N GLU A 287 7.32 7.47 11.85
CA GLU A 287 7.71 6.77 13.06
C GLU A 287 8.66 5.60 12.78
N LYS A 288 9.70 5.45 13.59
CA LYS A 288 10.63 4.31 13.57
C LYS A 288 10.45 3.49 14.82
N LEU A 289 9.45 2.62 14.82
CA LEU A 289 9.21 1.74 15.95
C LEU A 289 10.31 0.65 16.04
N THR A 290 10.84 0.26 14.89
CA THR A 290 12.11 -0.47 14.80
C THR A 290 13.10 0.28 13.91
N LYS A 291 14.38 -0.07 14.01
CA LYS A 291 15.44 0.56 13.20
C LYS A 291 15.65 -0.22 11.91
N PRO A 292 15.62 0.44 10.73
CA PRO A 292 16.15 -0.15 9.52
C PRO A 292 17.60 -0.58 9.74
N GLY A 293 18.02 -1.69 9.13
CA GLY A 293 19.41 -2.15 9.17
C GLY A 293 20.37 -1.13 8.56
N ARG A 294 19.87 -0.28 7.66
CA ARG A 294 20.60 0.87 7.13
C ARG A 294 19.65 2.03 6.79
N LEU A 295 20.00 3.23 7.23
CA LEU A 295 19.29 4.49 6.92
C LEU A 295 20.33 5.55 6.55
N ARG A 296 20.55 5.81 5.25
CA ARG A 296 21.62 6.70 4.75
C ARG A 296 21.27 7.33 3.41
N ASN A 297 21.89 8.46 3.08
CA ASN A 297 21.82 9.12 1.77
C ASN A 297 20.40 9.48 1.30
N ASN A 298 19.46 9.66 2.23
CA ASN A 298 18.12 10.14 1.89
C ASN A 298 18.13 11.66 1.87
N ARG A 299 17.64 12.26 0.79
CA ARG A 299 17.45 13.70 0.65
C ARG A 299 16.00 14.05 1.00
N ASP A 300 15.85 15.01 1.88
CA ASP A 300 14.56 15.38 2.45
C ASP A 300 14.33 16.89 2.25
N TYR A 301 13.42 17.21 1.33
CA TYR A 301 12.92 18.56 1.05
C TYR A 301 11.43 18.66 1.43
N PHE A 302 11.01 17.88 2.42
CA PHE A 302 9.64 17.77 2.87
C PHE A 302 9.25 18.89 3.84
N THR A 303 7.98 19.31 3.77
CA THR A 303 7.38 20.24 4.72
C THR A 303 6.35 19.54 5.61
N ARG A 304 6.54 19.66 6.92
CA ARG A 304 5.60 19.22 7.95
C ARG A 304 4.65 20.37 8.32
N ASP A 305 3.35 20.23 8.09
CA ASP A 305 2.33 21.27 8.38
C ASP A 305 1.26 20.75 9.37
N GLU A 306 1.52 20.89 10.67
CA GLU A 306 0.58 20.43 11.70
C GLU A 306 -0.39 21.55 12.10
N THR A 307 -1.69 21.25 12.14
CA THR A 307 -2.73 22.12 12.69
C THR A 307 -3.35 21.55 13.96
N ARG A 308 -3.81 22.44 14.84
CA ARG A 308 -4.57 22.08 16.06
C ARG A 308 -6.09 22.26 15.91
N LYS A 309 -6.52 22.72 14.74
CA LYS A 309 -7.94 22.82 14.38
C LYS A 309 -8.37 21.45 13.86
N THR A 310 -9.26 20.80 14.60
CA THR A 310 -9.78 19.45 14.34
C THR A 310 -11.27 19.48 13.98
N ASP A 311 -11.86 20.67 13.87
CA ASP A 311 -13.27 20.90 13.57
C ASP A 311 -13.64 20.67 12.10
N GLN A 312 -12.65 20.54 11.22
CA GLN A 312 -12.83 20.33 9.80
C GLN A 312 -11.83 19.32 9.25
N VAL A 313 -12.31 18.43 8.38
CA VAL A 313 -11.46 17.54 7.61
C VAL A 313 -10.52 18.36 6.73
N LEU A 314 -9.25 17.98 6.74
CA LEU A 314 -8.23 18.54 5.87
C LEU A 314 -8.38 17.96 4.46
N ARG A 315 -8.57 18.85 3.50
CA ARG A 315 -8.64 18.53 2.07
C ARG A 315 -7.89 19.59 1.24
N PRO A 316 -7.42 19.22 0.05
CA PRO A 316 -6.93 20.18 -0.94
C PRO A 316 -8.06 21.11 -1.38
N GLU A 317 -9.21 20.52 -1.73
CA GLU A 317 -10.45 21.24 -2.01
C GLU A 317 -11.09 21.80 -0.73
N ARG A 318 -11.24 23.13 -0.65
CA ARG A 318 -11.86 23.82 0.51
C ARG A 318 -13.28 24.31 0.25
N CYS A 319 -13.83 24.03 -0.93
CA CYS A 319 -15.15 24.48 -1.33
C CYS A 319 -16.10 23.27 -1.40
N GLU A 320 -17.30 23.39 -0.85
CA GLU A 320 -18.30 22.31 -0.87
C GLU A 320 -18.85 22.05 -2.29
N SER A 321 -19.12 23.11 -3.06
CA SER A 321 -19.66 23.02 -4.43
C SER A 321 -19.09 24.13 -5.33
N PRO A 322 -17.80 24.06 -5.68
CA PRO A 322 -17.20 25.10 -6.51
C PRO A 322 -17.62 24.96 -7.99
N ALA A 323 -17.76 26.09 -8.67
CA ALA A 323 -17.65 26.11 -10.12
C ALA A 323 -16.22 25.71 -10.53
N VAL A 324 -16.10 24.84 -11.54
CA VAL A 324 -14.82 24.30 -12.01
C VAL A 324 -14.57 24.80 -13.43
N GLU A 325 -13.40 25.37 -13.65
CA GLU A 325 -12.88 25.72 -14.97
C GLU A 325 -12.03 24.55 -15.48
N GLU A 326 -12.32 24.04 -16.68
CA GLU A 326 -11.56 22.96 -17.31
C GLU A 326 -10.67 23.50 -18.44
N THR A 327 -9.46 22.95 -18.57
CA THR A 327 -8.55 23.20 -19.70
C THR A 327 -7.97 21.87 -20.16
N VAL A 328 -8.20 21.53 -21.43
CA VAL A 328 -7.66 20.30 -22.03
C VAL A 328 -6.26 20.56 -22.57
N VAL A 329 -5.33 19.67 -22.21
CA VAL A 329 -3.98 19.59 -22.77
C VAL A 329 -3.93 18.35 -23.63
N GLU A 330 -3.79 18.53 -24.94
CA GLU A 330 -3.70 17.41 -25.89
C GLU A 330 -2.37 16.67 -25.75
N ALA A 331 -2.39 15.38 -26.05
CA ALA A 331 -1.17 14.58 -26.09
C ALA A 331 -0.31 14.98 -27.31
N GLU A 332 1.01 15.10 -27.12
CA GLU A 332 1.92 15.48 -28.20
C GLU A 332 3.30 14.82 -28.06
N GLY A 333 3.65 14.02 -29.08
CA GLY A 333 4.97 13.39 -29.20
C GLY A 333 5.20 12.33 -28.13
N SER A 334 5.87 12.71 -27.03
CA SER A 334 6.08 11.84 -25.86
C SER A 334 5.37 12.35 -24.61
N HIS A 335 4.59 13.42 -24.72
CA HIS A 335 3.88 14.03 -23.61
C HIS A 335 2.44 13.52 -23.53
N TRP A 336 2.05 13.12 -22.32
CA TRP A 336 0.69 12.75 -21.99
C TRP A 336 -0.27 13.93 -22.12
N GLY A 337 -1.44 13.70 -22.70
CA GLY A 337 -2.57 14.61 -22.61
C GLY A 337 -3.34 14.40 -21.30
N TYR A 338 -4.06 15.43 -20.85
CA TYR A 338 -4.87 15.42 -19.63
C TYR A 338 -5.77 16.66 -19.57
N THR A 339 -6.78 16.61 -18.71
CA THR A 339 -7.61 17.78 -18.38
C THR A 339 -7.15 18.38 -17.06
N ILE A 340 -6.85 19.67 -17.07
CA ILE A 340 -6.63 20.47 -15.86
C ILE A 340 -7.98 21.00 -15.40
N HIS A 341 -8.27 20.82 -14.12
CA HIS A 341 -9.42 21.39 -13.45
C HIS A 341 -8.94 22.46 -12.48
N ARG A 342 -9.63 23.59 -12.44
CA ARG A 342 -9.37 24.66 -11.48
C ARG A 342 -10.66 25.04 -10.77
N CYS A 343 -10.65 24.88 -9.45
CA CYS A 343 -11.72 25.36 -8.59
C CYS A 343 -11.71 26.89 -8.55
N ALA A 344 -12.77 27.53 -9.06
CA ALA A 344 -12.87 28.99 -9.09
C ALA A 344 -12.95 29.62 -7.68
N GLY A 345 -13.45 28.88 -6.69
CA GLY A 345 -13.65 29.36 -5.32
C GLY A 345 -12.36 29.41 -4.49
N CYS A 346 -11.57 28.32 -4.47
CA CYS A 346 -10.35 28.24 -3.66
C CYS A 346 -9.05 28.17 -4.47
N GLY A 347 -9.12 28.13 -5.80
CA GLY A 347 -7.96 28.07 -6.69
C GLY A 347 -7.24 26.73 -6.73
N TYR A 348 -7.75 25.71 -6.03
CA TYR A 348 -7.22 24.36 -6.07
C TYR A 348 -7.27 23.79 -7.50
N THR A 349 -6.20 23.11 -7.92
CA THR A 349 -6.08 22.53 -9.25
C THR A 349 -5.75 21.05 -9.18
N TRP A 350 -6.38 20.25 -10.04
CA TRP A 350 -6.04 18.85 -10.22
C TRP A 350 -6.11 18.45 -11.69
N THR A 351 -5.63 17.24 -12.00
CA THR A 351 -5.60 16.71 -13.36
C THR A 351 -6.24 15.33 -13.42
N ASP A 352 -7.01 15.05 -14.45
CA ASP A 352 -7.58 13.73 -14.76
C ASP A 352 -7.72 13.53 -16.28
N ARG A 353 -8.47 12.51 -16.70
CA ARG A 353 -8.77 12.20 -18.13
C ARG A 353 -7.51 12.17 -18.98
N TYR A 354 -6.54 11.36 -18.54
CA TYR A 354 -5.26 11.22 -19.21
C TYR A 354 -5.42 10.52 -20.55
N THR A 355 -4.65 10.94 -21.55
CA THR A 355 -4.54 10.29 -22.85
C THR A 355 -3.07 9.98 -23.16
N ALA A 356 -2.82 8.77 -23.65
CA ALA A 356 -1.48 8.33 -24.00
C ALA A 356 -0.89 9.17 -25.17
N PRO A 357 0.44 9.36 -25.21
CA PRO A 357 1.16 10.07 -26.27
C PRO A 357 1.14 9.37 -27.65
#